data_AF-A0A9E3A420-F1
#
_entry.id   AF-A0A9E3A420-F1
#
_cell.length_a   1.000
_cell.length_b   1.000
_cell.length_c   1.000
_cell.angle_alpha   90.00
_cell.angle_beta   90.00
_cell.angle_gamma   90.00
#
_symmetry.space_group_name_H-M   'P 1'
#
loop_
_entity.id
_entity.type
_entity.pdbx_description
1 polymer ?
#
loop_
_entity_poly.entity_id
_entity_poly.type
_entity_poly.pdbx_seq_one_letter_code
_entity_poly.pdbx_strand_id
1 'polypeptide(L)' 'MKSGIISLTVTDVALEVLWVGKLAVSFGTLAAGSEMRAHSAMFFEFKEGKIVSQRNYDCFESW' A
#
# COMPACT_ATOMS: atom_id res chain seq x y z
N MET A 1 -0.08 42.02 -15.46
CA MET A 1 -0.16 40.95 -14.44
C MET A 1 -0.07 39.61 -15.16
N LYS A 2 0.96 38.79 -14.91
CA LYS A 2 1.01 37.43 -15.49
C LYS A 2 0.21 36.51 -14.56
N SER A 3 -0.94 36.05 -15.03
CA SER A 3 -1.65 34.94 -14.41
C SER A 3 -0.79 33.68 -14.58
N GLY A 4 -0.45 33.00 -13.49
CA GLY A 4 0.29 31.75 -13.49
C GLY A 4 -0.47 30.71 -12.67
N ILE A 5 -0.70 29.54 -13.26
CA ILE A 5 -1.31 28.40 -12.56
C ILE A 5 -0.22 27.76 -11.71
N ILE A 6 -0.43 27.70 -10.39
CA ILE A 6 0.41 26.93 -9.47
C ILE A 6 -0.14 25.50 -9.44
N SER A 7 0.69 24.53 -9.81
CA SER A 7 0.37 23.10 -9.64
C SER A 7 1.07 22.59 -8.38
N LEU A 8 0.28 22.08 -7.43
CA LEU A 8 0.79 21.40 -6.23
C LEU A 8 0.72 19.89 -6.48
N THR A 9 1.83 19.19 -6.24
CA THR A 9 1.91 17.72 -6.33
C THR A 9 2.02 17.12 -4.94
N VAL A 10 1.22 16.10 -4.64
CA VAL A 10 1.41 15.28 -3.43
C VAL A 10 2.62 14.37 -3.67
N THR A 11 3.66 14.55 -2.88
CA THR A 11 4.87 13.72 -2.93
C THR A 11 4.81 12.56 -1.96
N ASP A 12 3.99 12.66 -0.91
CA ASP A 12 3.90 11.68 0.16
C ASP A 12 2.43 11.34 0.42
N VAL A 13 2.11 10.04 0.35
CA VAL A 13 0.75 9.53 0.58
C VAL A 13 0.79 8.57 1.75
N ALA A 14 -0.12 8.75 2.72
CA ALA A 14 -0.40 7.79 3.77
C ALA A 14 -1.83 7.24 3.58
N LEU A 15 -2.01 5.94 3.76
CA LEU A 15 -3.30 5.28 3.61
C LEU A 15 -3.47 4.14 4.61
N GLU A 16 -4.71 3.96 5.05
CA GLU A 16 -5.17 2.79 5.78
C GLU A 16 -5.87 1.84 4.80
N VAL A 17 -5.49 0.57 4.82
CA VAL A 17 -5.94 -0.45 3.86
C VAL A 17 -6.29 -1.74 4.60
N LEU A 18 -7.44 -2.32 4.28
CA LEU A 18 -7.66 -3.75 4.50
C LEU A 18 -7.13 -4.51 3.29
N TRP A 19 -5.97 -5.13 3.42
CA TRP A 19 -5.37 -5.96 2.39
C TRP A 19 -5.93 -7.38 2.48
N VAL A 20 -6.37 -7.95 1.35
CA VAL A 20 -6.84 -9.33 1.25
C VAL A 20 -6.20 -9.97 0.02
N GLY A 21 -5.52 -11.11 0.22
CA GLY A 21 -4.87 -11.86 -0.85
C GLY A 21 -5.23 -13.35 -0.83
N LYS A 22 -5.60 -13.90 -1.98
CA LYS A 22 -5.75 -15.36 -2.15
C LYS A 22 -4.39 -15.96 -2.49
N LEU A 23 -3.89 -16.85 -1.64
CA LEU A 23 -2.56 -17.40 -1.76
C LEU A 23 -2.44 -18.36 -2.95
N ALA A 24 -1.45 -18.17 -3.82
CA ALA A 24 -1.17 -19.09 -4.92
C ALA A 24 -0.43 -20.36 -4.45
N VAL A 25 0.32 -20.25 -3.36
CA VAL A 25 1.08 -21.32 -2.70
C VAL A 25 0.82 -21.26 -1.19
N SER A 26 1.06 -22.34 -0.44
CA SER A 26 0.89 -22.33 1.01
C SER A 26 1.86 -21.37 1.72
N PHE A 27 1.45 -20.79 2.84
CA PHE A 27 2.25 -19.91 3.68
C PHE A 27 1.92 -20.13 5.16
N GLY A 28 2.94 -20.43 5.97
CA GLY A 28 2.72 -20.81 7.37
C GLY A 28 1.77 -22.01 7.46
N THR A 29 0.66 -21.82 8.17
CA THR A 29 -0.45 -22.77 8.37
C THR A 29 -1.56 -22.62 7.32
N LEU A 30 -1.52 -21.60 6.46
CA LEU A 30 -2.48 -21.41 5.37
C LEU A 30 -2.13 -22.25 4.15
N ALA A 31 -3.12 -22.95 3.61
CA ALA A 31 -3.00 -23.70 2.38
C ALA A 31 -3.01 -22.79 1.13
N ALA A 32 -2.53 -23.33 0.01
CA ALA A 32 -2.75 -22.69 -1.29
C ALA A 32 -4.25 -22.56 -1.56
N GLY A 33 -4.67 -21.39 -2.03
CA GLY A 33 -6.06 -21.02 -2.26
C GLY A 33 -6.77 -20.38 -1.06
N SER A 34 -6.18 -20.37 0.14
CA SER A 34 -6.72 -19.63 1.29
C SER A 34 -6.61 -18.12 1.12
N GLU A 35 -7.51 -17.37 1.76
CA GLU A 35 -7.38 -15.92 1.92
C GLU A 35 -6.45 -15.60 3.11
N MET A 36 -5.57 -14.63 2.93
CA MET A 36 -4.78 -13.98 3.98
C MET A 36 -5.19 -12.51 4.06
N ARG A 37 -5.28 -11.97 5.28
CA ARG A 37 -5.78 -10.61 5.53
C ARG A 37 -4.84 -9.83 6.42
N ALA A 38 -4.74 -8.52 6.17
CA ALA A 38 -3.98 -7.59 7.00
C ALA A 38 -4.66 -6.23 7.07
N HIS A 39 -4.68 -5.65 8.27
CA HIS A 39 -4.92 -4.22 8.46
C HIS A 39 -3.59 -3.50 8.33
N SER A 40 -3.46 -2.72 7.27
CA SER A 40 -2.19 -2.12 6.86
C SER A 40 -2.23 -0.60 6.92
N ALA A 41 -1.17 -0.01 7.47
CA ALA A 41 -0.83 1.39 7.20
C ALA A 41 0.30 1.42 6.16
N MET A 42 0.04 2.04 5.01
CA MET A 42 1.00 2.14 3.91
C MET A 42 1.40 3.61 3.71
N PHE A 43 2.67 3.83 3.40
CA PHE A 43 3.23 5.15 3.09
C PHE A 43 4.01 5.07 1.78
N PHE A 44 3.65 5.93 0.82
CA PHE A 44 4.30 5.99 -0.50
C PHE A 44 4.95 7.35 -0.72
N GLU A 45 6.17 7.34 -1.23
CA GLU A 45 6.84 8.53 -1.76
C GLU A 45 6.79 8.50 -3.29
N PHE A 46 6.38 9.60 -3.90
CA PHE A 46 6.26 9.75 -5.34
C PHE A 46 7.32 10.71 -5.89
N LYS A 47 7.96 10.30 -6.99
CA LYS A 47 8.78 11.18 -7.84
C LYS A 47 8.35 11.00 -9.28
N GLU A 48 8.02 12.11 -9.95
CA GLU A 48 7.61 12.10 -11.36
C GLU A 48 6.45 11.11 -11.64
N GLY A 49 5.49 11.05 -10.71
CA GLY A 49 4.31 10.18 -10.81
C GLY A 49 4.57 8.69 -10.54
N LYS A 50 5.77 8.30 -10.12
CA LYS A 50 6.12 6.92 -9.76
C LYS A 50 6.35 6.78 -8.26
N ILE A 51 5.92 5.68 -7.68
CA ILE A 51 6.30 5.31 -6.30
C ILE A 51 7.78 4.95 -6.30
N VAL A 52 8.58 5.69 -5.53
CA VAL A 52 10.02 5.47 -5.37
C VAL A 52 10.39 4.88 -4.00
N SER A 53 9.49 4.96 -3.04
CA SER A 53 9.62 4.35 -1.72
C SER A 53 8.25 3.92 -1.22
N GLN A 54 8.20 2.76 -0.58
CA GLN A 54 7.01 2.21 0.05
C GLN A 54 7.39 1.63 1.41
N ARG A 55 6.63 2.00 2.44
CA ARG A 55 6.73 1.41 3.78
C ARG A 55 5.36 0.90 4.20
N ASN A 56 5.31 -0.35 4.66
CA ASN A 56 4.10 -0.98 5.16
C ASN A 56 4.28 -1.30 6.64
N TYR A 57 3.23 -1.07 7.42
CA TYR A 57 3.03 -1.64 8.74
C TYR A 57 1.78 -2.50 8.68
N ASP A 58 1.99 -3.81 8.71
CA ASP A 58 0.93 -4.79 8.50
C ASP A 58 0.62 -5.49 9.81
N CYS A 59 -0.62 -5.35 10.28
CA CYS A 59 -1.19 -6.17 11.33
C CYS A 59 -1.96 -7.30 10.68
N PHE A 60 -1.31 -8.45 10.55
CA PHE A 60 -1.95 -9.61 9.95
C PHE A 60 -2.92 -10.27 10.92
N GLU A 61 -4.04 -10.74 10.38
CA GLU A 61 -4.94 -11.62 11.12
C GLU A 61 -4.27 -12.98 11.37
N SER A 62 -4.70 -13.66 12.43
CA SER A 62 -4.19 -14.98 12.80
C SER A 62 -4.27 -15.96 11.62
N TRP A 63 -3.17 -16.64 11.34
CA TRP A 63 -3.07 -17.73 10.37
C TRP A 63 -2.64 -19.03 11.02
#